data_AF-K1S745-F1
#
_entry.id   AF-K1S745-F1
#
_cell.length_a   1.000
_cell.length_b   1.000
_cell.length_c   1.000
_cell.angle_alpha   90.00
_cell.angle_beta   90.00
_cell.angle_gamma   90.00
#
_symmetry.space_group_name_H-M   'P 1'
#
loop_
_entity.id
_entity.type
_entity.pdbx_description
1 polymer ?
#
loop_
_entity_poly.entity_id
_entity_poly.type
_entity_poly.pdbx_seq_one_letter_code
_entity_poly.pdbx_strand_id
1 'polypeptide(L)' 'MAKRKTKPIVAVVGRPNVGKSTLFNALAGENISIVKDTPGITRDRIYADIHWLDMTFT' A
#
# COMPACT_ATOMS: atom_id res chain seq x y z
N MET A 1 16.24 27.27 6.78
CA MET A 1 16.18 26.18 5.77
C MET A 1 15.16 25.15 6.24
N ALA A 2 13.90 25.23 5.79
CA ALA A 2 12.87 24.26 6.17
C ALA A 2 13.13 22.93 5.46
N LYS A 3 13.32 21.83 6.21
CA LYS A 3 13.55 20.49 5.67
C LYS A 3 12.31 20.09 4.86
N ARG A 4 12.45 19.90 3.54
CA ARG A 4 11.35 19.47 2.67
C ARG A 4 10.86 18.11 3.17
N LYS A 5 9.68 18.06 3.79
CA LYS A 5 9.10 16.83 4.35
C LYS A 5 8.67 15.96 3.16
N THR A 6 9.55 15.07 2.72
CA THR A 6 9.22 14.09 1.68
C THR A 6 8.23 13.08 2.25
N LYS A 7 7.19 12.74 1.49
CA LYS A 7 6.24 11.70 1.86
C LYS A 7 6.99 10.36 2.02
N PRO A 8 6.87 9.66 3.16
CA PRO A 8 7.51 8.37 3.38
C PRO A 8 6.99 7.30 2.41
N ILE A 9 7.84 6.31 2.09
CA ILE A 9 7.46 5.13 1.30
C ILE A 9 7.51 3.89 2.19
N VAL A 10 6.47 3.07 2.16
CA VAL A 10 6.33 1.84 2.95
C VAL A 10 6.14 0.64 2.02
N ALA A 11 6.99 -0.38 2.17
CA ALA A 11 6.90 -1.60 1.38
C ALA A 11 6.40 -2.78 2.23
N VAL A 12 5.35 -3.47 1.75
CA VAL A 12 4.86 -4.72 2.36
C VAL A 12 5.55 -5.92 1.70
N VAL A 13 6.41 -6.62 2.45
CA VAL A 13 7.21 -7.74 1.96
C VAL A 13 6.94 -9.02 2.77
N GLY A 14 7.08 -10.18 2.13
CA GLY A 14 6.87 -11.47 2.80
C GLY A 14 6.69 -12.63 1.83
N ARG A 15 6.66 -13.86 2.36
CA ARG A 15 6.47 -15.09 1.58
C ARG A 15 5.17 -15.07 0.77
N PRO A 16 5.04 -15.89 -0.29
CA PRO A 16 3.76 -16.08 -0.97
C PRO A 16 2.64 -16.45 0.02
N ASN A 17 1.41 -15.96 -0.22
CA ASN A 17 0.20 -16.28 0.54
C ASN A 17 0.15 -15.90 2.03
N VAL A 18 1.07 -15.08 2.54
CA VAL A 18 1.03 -14.61 3.95
C VAL A 18 0.05 -13.46 4.24
N GLY A 19 -0.87 -13.16 3.32
CA GLY A 19 -1.88 -12.09 3.52
C GLY A 19 -1.42 -10.66 3.19
N LYS A 20 -0.33 -10.48 2.43
CA LYS A 20 0.19 -9.15 2.04
C LYS A 20 -0.86 -8.27 1.36
N SER A 21 -1.60 -8.83 0.40
CA SER A 21 -2.64 -8.10 -0.34
C SER A 21 -3.83 -7.76 0.57
N THR A 22 -4.18 -8.63 1.51
CA THR A 22 -5.21 -8.36 2.52
C THR A 22 -4.82 -7.16 3.39
N LEU A 23 -3.58 -7.12 3.88
CA LEU A 23 -3.07 -5.99 4.66
C LEU A 23 -3.02 -4.70 3.83
N PHE A 24 -2.51 -4.78 2.61
CA PHE A 24 -2.43 -3.63 1.70
C PHE A 24 -3.82 -3.03 1.44
N ASN A 25 -4.81 -3.87 1.12
CA ASN A 25 -6.18 -3.42 0.87
C ASN A 25 -6.84 -2.84 2.13
N ALA A 26 -6.59 -3.44 3.30
CA ALA A 26 -7.10 -2.92 4.56
C ALA A 26 -6.53 -1.53 4.88
N LEU A 27 -5.25 -1.29 4.58
CA LEU A 27 -4.60 0.01 4.80
C LEU A 27 -4.98 1.05 3.74
N ALA A 28 -5.14 0.63 2.47
CA ALA A 28 -5.57 1.51 1.38
C ALA A 28 -7.03 1.98 1.52
N GLY A 29 -7.84 1.29 2.33
CA GLY A 29 -9.24 1.61 2.60
C GLY A 29 -10.19 1.18 1.48
N GLU A 30 -11.48 1.05 1.82
CA GLU A 30 -12.54 0.61 0.89
C GLU A 30 -12.78 1.56 -0.30
N ASN A 31 -12.34 2.82 -0.21
CA ASN A 31 -12.64 3.86 -1.22
C ASN A 31 -11.62 3.98 -2.36
N ILE A 32 -10.51 3.24 -2.32
CA ILE A 32 -9.59 3.13 -3.45
C ILE A 32 -9.75 1.71 -3.99
N SER A 33 -10.82 1.51 -4.78
CA SER A 33 -11.04 0.27 -5.53
C SER A 33 -9.98 0.14 -6.64
N ILE A 34 -8.71 -0.04 -6.29
CA ILE A 34 -7.64 -0.40 -7.22
C ILE A 34 -7.14 -1.78 -6.84
N VAL A 35 -8.05 -2.77 -6.81
CA VAL A 35 -7.66 -4.15 -7.08
C VAL A 35 -8.79 -4.82 -7.84
N LYS A 36 -8.58 -4.96 -9.15
CA LYS A 36 -9.23 -6.00 -9.94
C LYS A 36 -8.69 -7.32 -9.40
N ASP A 37 -9.58 -8.12 -8.85
CA ASP A 37 -9.32 -9.35 -8.09
C ASP A 37 -8.80 -10.48 -9.03
N THR A 38 -7.55 -10.35 -9.51
CA THR A 38 -6.91 -11.38 -10.36
C THR A 38 -5.79 -12.07 -9.59
N PRO A 39 -6.03 -13.27 -9.03
CA PRO A 39 -5.00 -14.08 -8.40
C PRO A 39 -3.94 -14.49 -9.45
N GLY A 40 -2.65 -14.28 -9.14
CA GLY A 40 -1.54 -14.86 -9.91
C GLY A 40 -0.59 -13.90 -10.64
N ILE A 41 -0.79 -12.58 -10.55
CA ILE A 41 0.07 -11.59 -11.23
C ILE A 41 0.55 -10.50 -10.27
N THR A 42 1.43 -10.85 -9.33
CA THR A 42 2.17 -9.86 -8.51
C THR A 42 3.45 -9.39 -9.23
N ARG A 43 3.38 -9.20 -10.56
CA ARG A 43 4.46 -8.60 -11.35
C ARG A 43 4.33 -7.08 -11.48
N ASP A 44 3.15 -6.53 -11.22
CA ASP A 44 2.92 -5.09 -11.20
C ASP A 44 3.05 -4.56 -9.78
N ARG A 45 3.94 -3.58 -9.58
CA ARG A 45 4.07 -2.88 -8.31
C ARG A 45 2.83 -2.02 -8.10
N ILE A 46 2.06 -2.32 -7.07
CA ILE A 46 0.88 -1.53 -6.69
C ILE A 46 1.32 -0.50 -5.65
N TYR A 47 0.99 0.76 -5.90
CA TYR A 47 1.24 1.88 -4.99
C TYR A 47 -0.11 2.47 -4.57
N ALA A 48 -0.23 2.85 -3.30
CA ALA A 48 -1.42 3.51 -2.79
C ALA A 48 -1.01 4.61 -1.82
N ASP A 49 -1.66 5.76 -1.93
CA ASP A 49 -1.51 6.81 -0.95
C ASP A 49 -2.40 6.49 0.26
N ILE A 50 -1.76 6.22 1.40
CA ILE A 50 -2.43 5.75 2.61
C ILE A 50 -2.42 6.85 3.66
N HIS A 51 -3.60 7.09 4.24
CA HIS A 51 -3.79 7.83 5.47
C HIS A 51 -4.21 6.85 6.56
N TRP A 52 -3.32 6.58 7.51
CA TRP A 52 -3.59 5.67 8.60
C TRP A 52 -3.13 6.28 9.91
N LEU A 53 -4.06 6.39 10.87
CA LEU A 53 -3.88 7.20 12.08
C LEU A 53 -3.48 8.64 11.69
N ASP A 54 -2.46 9.20 12.32
CA ASP A 54 -1.95 10.55 12.02
C ASP A 54 -0.79 10.53 10.99
N MET A 55 -0.65 9.45 10.21
CA MET A 55 0.42 9.28 9.24
C MET A 55 -0.08 9.20 7.80
N THR A 56 0.67 9.85 6.92
CA THR A 56 0.45 9.84 5.46
C THR A 56 1.69 9.29 4.78
N PHE A 57 1.56 8.23 4.00
CA PHE A 57 2.66 7.57 3.28
C PHE A 57 2.18 6.96 1.95
N THR A 58 3.14 6.54 1.12
CA THR A 58 2.91 5.82 -0.14
C THR A 58 3.44 4.40 -0.04
#